data_AF-A0A2N5A3P1-F1
#
_entry.id   AF-A0A2N5A3P1-F1
#
_cell.length_a   1.000
_cell.length_b   1.000
_cell.length_c   1.000
_cell.angle_alpha   90.00
_cell.angle_beta   90.00
_cell.angle_gamma   90.00
#
_symmetry.space_group_name_H-M   'P 1'
#
loop_
_entity.id
_entity.type
_entity.pdbx_description
1 polymer ?
#
loop_
_entity_poly.entity_id
_entity_poly.type
_entity_poly.pdbx_seq_one_letter_code
_entity_poly.pdbx_strand_id
1 'polypeptide(L)'
;YLFLRRLENLLQSINDEQTQTLPQDELNRARLAWGMHTEDWETLSAQLASQMANVRRVFNELIGDDEDQSPDEQLAEYWRELWQDALEEDDASPALAHLNDTDRRSVLALIADFRKELDRRTIGPRGRQVLDQLMPHLLSEICSRADAPLPLARITPLLTGIVTRTTYLELLSEFPGALKHLITL
;
A
#
# COMPACT_ATOMS: atom_id res chain seq x y z
N TYR A 1 -10.89 4.85 19.13
CA TYR A 1 -12.06 4.32 18.40
C TYR A 1 -13.37 4.98 18.83
N LEU A 2 -13.86 4.77 20.07
CA LEU A 2 -15.18 5.29 20.51
C LEU A 2 -15.36 6.80 20.32
N PHE A 3 -14.32 7.59 20.59
CA PHE A 3 -14.33 9.04 20.36
C PHE A 3 -14.63 9.41 18.90
N LEU A 4 -13.85 8.85 17.96
CA LEU A 4 -14.00 9.13 16.53
C LEU A 4 -15.36 8.70 16.01
N ARG A 5 -15.84 7.51 16.44
CA ARG A 5 -17.14 6.99 16.04
C ARG A 5 -18.29 7.84 16.56
N ARG A 6 -18.19 8.34 17.81
CA ARG A 6 -19.19 9.25 18.38
C ARG A 6 -19.23 10.56 17.60
N LEU A 7 -18.06 11.15 17.32
CA LEU A 7 -17.96 12.40 16.55
C LEU A 7 -18.55 12.25 15.15
N GLU A 8 -18.21 11.17 14.44
CA GLU A 8 -18.74 10.84 13.12
C GLU A 8 -20.27 10.69 13.15
N ASN A 9 -20.80 9.92 14.10
CA ASN A 9 -22.25 9.73 14.22
C ASN A 9 -22.98 11.04 14.51
N LEU A 10 -22.42 11.90 15.38
CA LEU A 10 -22.99 13.22 15.66
C LEU A 10 -22.98 14.09 14.39
N LEU A 11 -21.87 14.11 13.66
CA LEU A 11 -21.76 14.82 12.39
C LEU A 11 -22.82 14.37 11.39
N GLN A 12 -22.98 13.06 11.20
CA GLN A 12 -23.95 12.49 10.27
C GLN A 12 -25.40 12.79 10.71
N SER A 13 -25.66 12.82 12.01
CA SER A 13 -26.99 13.12 12.56
C SER A 13 -27.45 14.58 12.40
N ILE A 14 -26.54 15.53 12.13
CA ILE A 14 -26.90 16.95 11.99
C ILE A 14 -27.81 17.18 10.77
N ASN A 15 -27.50 16.51 9.65
CA ASN A 15 -28.25 16.63 8.39
C ASN A 15 -28.84 15.31 7.90
N ASP A 16 -28.70 14.22 8.67
CA ASP A 16 -29.02 12.85 8.22
C ASP A 16 -28.28 12.47 6.92
N GLU A 17 -27.00 12.84 6.85
CA GLU A 17 -26.15 12.66 5.69
C GLU A 17 -24.94 11.79 6.02
N GLN A 18 -24.61 10.86 5.11
CA GLN A 18 -23.39 10.08 5.23
C GLN A 18 -22.18 10.94 4.81
N THR A 19 -21.61 11.66 5.78
CA THR A 19 -20.40 12.49 5.60
C THR A 19 -19.32 12.12 6.61
N GLN A 20 -18.07 12.35 6.21
CA GLN A 20 -16.86 12.23 7.04
C GLN A 20 -16.10 13.56 7.12
N THR A 21 -16.61 14.61 6.47
CA THR A 21 -15.96 15.92 6.37
C THR A 21 -16.47 16.83 7.48
N LEU A 22 -15.56 17.36 8.29
CA LEU A 22 -15.90 18.30 9.35
C LEU A 22 -16.55 19.58 8.79
N PRO A 23 -17.51 20.18 9.51
CA PRO A 23 -18.19 21.37 9.04
C PRO A 23 -17.25 22.58 9.01
N GLN A 24 -17.48 23.45 8.05
CA GLN A 24 -16.78 24.75 7.97
C GLN A 24 -17.58 25.87 8.64
N ASP A 25 -18.90 25.72 8.75
CA ASP A 25 -19.77 26.71 9.36
C ASP A 25 -19.69 26.69 10.89
N GLU A 26 -19.77 27.88 11.51
CA GLU A 26 -19.63 28.06 12.96
C GLU A 26 -20.74 27.36 13.75
N LEU A 27 -21.96 27.29 13.19
CA LEU A 27 -23.11 26.69 13.86
C LEU A 27 -22.92 25.19 14.09
N ASN A 28 -22.55 24.46 13.04
CA ASN A 28 -22.35 23.01 13.14
C ASN A 28 -21.08 22.67 13.93
N ARG A 29 -20.05 23.51 13.88
CA ARG A 29 -18.89 23.39 14.78
C ARG A 29 -19.30 23.51 16.25
N ALA A 30 -20.12 24.49 16.59
CA ALA A 30 -20.65 24.65 17.95
C ALA A 30 -21.54 23.48 18.38
N ARG A 31 -22.40 22.97 17.49
CA ARG A 31 -23.24 21.78 17.73
C ARG A 31 -22.39 20.55 18.04
N LEU A 32 -21.32 20.33 17.28
CA LEU A 32 -20.41 19.20 17.49
C LEU A 32 -19.66 19.33 18.82
N ALA A 33 -19.11 20.50 19.13
CA ALA A 33 -18.45 20.76 20.42
C ALA A 33 -19.39 20.46 21.59
N TRP A 34 -20.60 20.99 21.54
CA TRP A 34 -21.63 20.74 22.55
C TRP A 34 -22.01 19.26 22.66
N GLY A 35 -22.26 18.58 21.54
CA GLY A 35 -22.61 17.15 21.50
C GLY A 35 -21.48 16.21 21.96
N MET A 36 -20.23 16.66 21.83
CA MET A 36 -19.03 15.98 22.32
C MET A 36 -18.66 16.36 23.76
N HIS A 37 -19.40 17.28 24.39
CA HIS A 37 -19.15 17.81 25.72
C HIS A 37 -17.79 18.51 25.87
N THR A 38 -17.42 19.31 24.87
CA THR A 38 -16.27 20.20 24.94
C THR A 38 -16.73 21.66 25.05
N GLU A 39 -15.85 22.53 25.56
CA GLU A 39 -16.17 23.95 25.77
C GLU A 39 -16.39 24.69 24.44
N ASP A 40 -15.54 24.42 23.47
CA ASP A 40 -15.58 25.04 22.16
C ASP A 40 -15.05 24.11 21.06
N TRP A 41 -15.10 24.61 19.83
CA TRP A 41 -14.60 23.91 18.66
C TRP A 41 -13.08 23.71 18.69
N GLU A 42 -12.33 24.65 19.27
CA GLU A 42 -10.87 24.59 19.33
C GLU A 42 -10.42 23.42 20.22
N THR A 43 -11.07 23.27 21.37
CA THR A 43 -10.89 22.16 22.30
C THR A 43 -11.25 20.82 21.67
N LEU A 44 -12.39 20.74 20.96
CA LEU A 44 -12.78 19.54 20.22
C LEU A 44 -11.75 19.16 19.15
N SER A 45 -11.29 20.16 18.38
CA SER A 45 -10.33 19.97 17.30
C SER A 45 -8.98 19.48 17.83
N ALA A 46 -8.52 20.04 18.95
CA ALA A 46 -7.28 19.61 19.59
C ALA A 46 -7.38 18.16 20.10
N GLN A 47 -8.50 17.79 20.73
CA GLN A 47 -8.74 16.40 21.14
C GLN A 47 -8.79 15.45 19.96
N LEU A 48 -9.48 15.82 18.87
CA LEU A 48 -9.53 15.04 17.64
C LEU A 48 -8.13 14.82 17.07
N ALA A 49 -7.33 15.89 16.94
CA ALA A 49 -5.97 15.80 16.44
C ALA A 49 -5.11 14.86 17.30
N SER A 50 -5.23 14.93 18.63
CA SER A 50 -4.52 14.01 19.54
C SER A 50 -4.93 12.55 19.34
N GLN A 51 -6.23 12.27 19.22
CA GLN A 51 -6.71 10.90 18.97
C GLN A 51 -6.24 10.37 17.62
N MET A 52 -6.29 11.20 16.57
CA MET A 52 -5.76 10.84 15.24
C MET A 52 -4.26 10.61 15.27
N ALA A 53 -3.49 11.43 16.00
CA ALA A 53 -2.05 11.28 16.16
C ALA A 53 -1.71 9.97 16.90
N ASN A 54 -2.47 9.59 17.92
CA ASN A 54 -2.28 8.32 18.62
C ASN A 54 -2.54 7.12 17.72
N VAL A 55 -3.60 7.16 16.90
CA VAL A 55 -3.88 6.12 15.91
C VAL A 55 -2.76 6.06 14.88
N ARG A 56 -2.31 7.21 14.36
CA ARG A 56 -1.18 7.28 13.43
C ARG A 56 0.11 6.74 14.04
N ARG A 57 0.40 7.03 15.30
CA ARG A 57 1.59 6.50 15.99
C ARG A 57 1.55 4.97 16.06
N VAL A 58 0.44 4.38 16.51
CA VAL A 58 0.29 2.91 16.56
C VAL A 58 0.33 2.31 15.17
N PHE A 59 -0.25 2.98 14.18
CA PHE A 59 -0.18 2.56 12.77
C PHE A 59 1.26 2.57 12.26
N ASN A 60 2.01 3.63 12.54
CA ASN A 60 3.42 3.75 12.18
C ASN A 60 4.29 2.76 12.96
N GLU A 61 4.00 2.47 14.23
CA GLU A 61 4.76 1.45 14.99
C GLU A 61 4.46 0.02 14.51
N LEU A 62 3.29 -0.21 13.92
CA LEU A 62 2.88 -1.52 13.40
C LEU A 62 3.28 -1.73 11.93
N ILE A 63 3.32 -0.66 11.13
CA ILE A 63 3.40 -0.69 9.65
C ILE A 63 4.45 0.28 9.10
N GLY A 64 4.89 1.28 9.86
CA GLY A 64 5.88 2.28 9.45
C GLY A 64 7.30 1.81 9.75
N ASP A 65 8.12 1.72 8.70
CA ASP A 65 9.57 1.63 8.82
C ASP A 65 10.15 3.05 8.67
N ASP A 66 11.20 3.34 9.45
CA ASP A 66 12.03 4.53 9.34
C ASP A 66 12.54 4.69 7.91
N GLU A 67 12.05 5.70 7.19
CA GLU A 67 12.61 6.12 5.90
C GLU A 67 13.94 6.85 6.13
N ASP A 68 15.04 6.11 6.25
CA ASP A 68 16.30 6.59 5.67
C ASP A 68 16.21 6.34 4.15
N GLN A 69 15.70 7.34 3.44
CA GLN A 69 15.85 7.43 1.99
C GLN A 69 17.36 7.38 1.67
N SER A 70 17.80 6.24 1.17
CA SER A 70 19.16 6.02 0.72
C SER A 70 19.12 5.25 -0.62
N PRO A 71 20.26 5.04 -1.29
CA PRO A 71 20.57 5.39 -2.67
C PRO A 71 20.02 4.39 -3.72
N ASP A 72 18.71 4.20 -3.74
CA ASP A 72 18.05 3.05 -4.41
C ASP A 72 17.47 3.35 -5.80
N GLU A 73 17.71 4.54 -6.37
CA GLU A 73 17.15 4.92 -7.68
C GLU A 73 17.73 4.10 -8.85
N GLN A 74 19.00 3.67 -8.79
CA GLN A 74 19.63 2.85 -9.83
C GLN A 74 19.20 1.39 -9.75
N LEU A 75 19.08 0.82 -8.55
CA LEU A 75 18.53 -0.52 -8.35
C LEU A 75 17.07 -0.57 -8.81
N ALA A 76 16.29 0.46 -8.51
CA ALA A 76 14.91 0.59 -8.99
C ALA A 76 14.78 0.62 -10.52
N GLU A 77 15.79 1.12 -11.26
CA GLU A 77 15.80 1.10 -12.73
C GLU A 77 15.89 -0.34 -13.28
N TYR A 78 16.82 -1.15 -12.76
CA TYR A 78 16.97 -2.55 -13.18
C TYR A 78 15.73 -3.40 -12.89
N TRP A 79 15.07 -3.17 -11.76
CA TRP A 79 13.85 -3.89 -11.41
C TRP A 79 12.63 -3.40 -12.21
N ARG A 80 12.63 -2.12 -12.64
CA ARG A 80 11.65 -1.61 -13.61
C ARG A 80 11.83 -2.25 -14.97
N GLU A 81 13.06 -2.33 -15.48
CA GLU A 81 13.38 -3.02 -16.74
C GLU A 81 12.95 -4.48 -16.66
N LEU A 82 13.32 -5.20 -15.59
CA LEU A 82 12.88 -6.58 -15.39
C LEU A 82 11.35 -6.69 -15.41
N TRP A 83 10.62 -5.77 -14.78
CA TRP A 83 9.17 -5.77 -14.80
C TRP A 83 8.59 -5.47 -16.19
N GLN A 84 9.18 -4.53 -16.94
CA GLN A 84 8.70 -4.09 -18.25
C GLN A 84 9.07 -5.07 -19.37
N ASP A 85 10.19 -5.78 -19.25
CA ASP A 85 10.78 -6.62 -20.30
C ASP A 85 10.84 -8.11 -19.92
N ALA A 86 10.20 -8.54 -18.82
CA ALA A 86 10.09 -9.95 -18.38
C ALA A 86 9.64 -10.99 -19.42
N LEU A 87 9.23 -10.58 -20.63
CA LEU A 87 8.78 -11.45 -21.71
C LEU A 87 9.93 -11.97 -22.57
N GLU A 88 11.14 -11.42 -22.45
CA GLU A 88 12.32 -11.93 -23.13
C GLU A 88 13.01 -12.98 -22.21
N GLU A 89 12.71 -14.26 -22.43
CA GLU A 89 13.21 -15.41 -21.64
C GLU A 89 14.75 -15.56 -21.59
N ASP A 90 15.48 -14.74 -22.35
CA ASP A 90 16.92 -14.84 -22.55
C ASP A 90 17.73 -13.78 -21.79
N ASP A 91 17.06 -12.90 -21.02
CA ASP A 91 17.77 -11.79 -20.41
C ASP A 91 18.51 -12.20 -19.13
N ALA A 92 19.84 -12.16 -19.22
CA ALA A 92 20.76 -12.37 -18.12
C ALA A 92 20.74 -11.14 -17.20
N SER A 93 19.58 -10.84 -16.62
CA SER A 93 19.42 -9.70 -15.71
C SER A 93 20.47 -9.83 -14.59
N PRO A 94 21.39 -8.85 -14.44
CA PRO A 94 22.44 -8.92 -13.44
C PRO A 94 21.88 -9.03 -12.02
N ALA A 95 20.63 -8.57 -11.82
CA ALA A 95 19.92 -8.67 -10.57
C ALA A 95 19.66 -10.13 -10.11
N LEU A 96 19.51 -11.06 -11.06
CA LEU A 96 19.29 -12.49 -10.79
C LEU A 96 20.56 -13.34 -10.92
N ALA A 97 21.73 -12.72 -11.10
CA ALA A 97 23.00 -13.42 -11.32
C ALA A 97 23.42 -14.29 -10.13
N HIS A 98 22.98 -13.94 -8.92
CA HIS A 98 23.27 -14.69 -7.69
C HIS A 98 22.44 -15.98 -7.55
N LEU A 99 21.32 -16.10 -8.29
CA LEU A 99 20.51 -17.32 -8.33
C LEU A 99 21.13 -18.36 -9.27
N ASN A 100 20.91 -19.63 -8.95
CA ASN A 100 21.24 -20.72 -9.89
C ASN A 100 20.31 -20.67 -11.12
N ASP A 101 20.72 -21.33 -12.21
CA ASP A 101 19.97 -21.32 -13.47
C ASP A 101 18.53 -21.82 -13.36
N THR A 102 18.27 -22.78 -12.46
CA THR A 102 16.92 -23.36 -12.30
C THR A 102 15.98 -22.35 -11.63
N ASP A 103 16.44 -21.75 -10.53
CA ASP A 103 15.70 -20.75 -9.78
C ASP A 103 15.51 -19.47 -10.60
N ARG A 104 16.54 -19.05 -11.35
CA ARG A 104 16.45 -17.91 -12.26
C ARG A 104 15.37 -18.10 -13.32
N ARG A 105 15.35 -19.24 -14.00
CA ARG A 105 14.29 -19.56 -14.98
C ARG A 105 12.92 -19.63 -14.32
N SER A 106 12.82 -20.19 -13.11
CA SER A 106 11.57 -20.25 -12.37
C SER A 106 11.05 -18.86 -12.02
N VAL A 107 11.91 -17.95 -11.56
CA VAL A 107 11.55 -16.56 -11.24
C VAL A 107 11.06 -15.82 -12.49
N LEU A 108 11.81 -15.89 -13.59
CA LEU A 108 11.43 -15.25 -14.86
C LEU A 108 10.07 -15.77 -15.38
N ALA A 109 9.85 -17.09 -15.33
CA ALA A 109 8.58 -17.70 -15.71
C ALA A 109 7.42 -17.20 -14.84
N LEU A 110 7.61 -17.13 -13.51
CA LEU A 110 6.59 -16.61 -12.58
C LEU A 110 6.23 -15.14 -12.85
N ILE A 111 7.22 -14.29 -13.15
CA ILE A 111 6.99 -12.88 -13.48
C ILE A 111 6.24 -12.77 -14.81
N ALA A 112 6.67 -13.50 -15.83
CA ALA A 112 6.05 -13.49 -17.15
C ALA A 112 4.60 -14.00 -17.10
N ASP A 113 4.34 -15.09 -16.38
CA ASP A 113 3.00 -15.66 -16.22
C ASP A 113 2.08 -14.72 -15.44
N PHE A 114 2.60 -14.08 -14.37
CA PHE A 114 1.84 -13.08 -13.63
C PHE A 114 1.45 -11.89 -14.52
N ARG A 115 2.37 -11.35 -15.34
CA ARG A 115 2.07 -10.28 -16.30
C ARG A 115 0.97 -10.68 -17.29
N LYS A 116 1.09 -11.87 -17.89
CA LYS A 116 0.05 -12.41 -18.79
C LYS A 116 -1.30 -12.52 -18.10
N GLU A 117 -1.31 -12.84 -16.80
CA GLU A 117 -2.55 -12.88 -16.02
C GLU A 117 -3.12 -11.47 -15.78
N LEU A 118 -2.28 -10.49 -15.46
CA LEU A 118 -2.68 -9.08 -15.32
C LEU A 118 -3.31 -8.53 -16.61
N ASP A 119 -2.77 -8.89 -17.78
CA ASP A 119 -3.30 -8.46 -19.08
C ASP A 119 -4.69 -9.03 -19.39
N ARG A 120 -5.03 -10.18 -18.78
CA ARG A 120 -6.37 -10.79 -18.90
C ARG A 120 -7.38 -10.17 -17.94
N ARG A 121 -6.94 -9.42 -16.93
CA ARG A 121 -7.81 -8.79 -15.92
C ARG A 121 -8.16 -7.37 -16.36
N THR A 122 -9.42 -6.97 -16.14
CA THR A 122 -9.85 -5.59 -16.38
C THR A 122 -9.38 -4.70 -15.22
N ILE A 123 -8.19 -4.12 -15.36
CA ILE A 123 -7.59 -3.21 -14.38
C ILE A 123 -7.73 -1.79 -14.93
N GLY A 124 -8.25 -0.87 -14.11
CA GLY A 124 -8.35 0.55 -14.50
C GLY A 124 -6.97 1.22 -14.62
N PRO A 125 -6.87 2.38 -15.30
CA PRO A 125 -5.59 3.06 -15.52
C PRO A 125 -4.84 3.37 -14.21
N ARG A 126 -5.59 3.72 -13.15
CA ARG A 126 -5.02 3.95 -11.82
C ARG A 126 -4.42 2.68 -11.21
N GLY A 127 -5.11 1.54 -11.30
CA GLY A 127 -4.60 0.28 -10.77
C GLY A 127 -3.34 -0.19 -11.50
N ARG A 128 -3.28 0.02 -12.82
CA ARG A 128 -2.10 -0.25 -13.64
C ARG A 128 -0.90 0.61 -13.22
N GLN A 129 -1.13 1.92 -13.03
CA GLN A 129 -0.11 2.85 -12.56
C GLN A 129 0.47 2.44 -11.19
N VAL A 130 -0.40 2.04 -10.25
CA VAL A 130 0.03 1.61 -8.91
C VAL A 130 0.81 0.29 -8.98
N LEU A 131 0.41 -0.66 -9.84
CA LEU A 131 1.17 -1.88 -10.09
C LEU A 131 2.56 -1.58 -10.65
N ASP A 132 2.67 -0.69 -11.63
CA ASP A 132 3.95 -0.36 -12.26
C ASP A 132 4.91 0.36 -11.28
N GLN A 133 4.37 0.97 -10.22
CA GLN A 133 5.15 1.51 -9.10
C GLN A 133 5.50 0.44 -8.05
N LEU A 134 4.55 -0.44 -7.71
CA LEU A 134 4.70 -1.47 -6.69
C LEU A 134 5.66 -2.59 -7.11
N MET A 135 5.53 -3.07 -8.35
CA MET A 135 6.21 -4.30 -8.80
C MET A 135 7.74 -4.21 -8.75
N PRO A 136 8.40 -3.12 -9.17
CA PRO A 136 9.85 -3.01 -9.04
C PRO A 136 10.35 -3.17 -7.60
N HIS A 137 9.65 -2.59 -6.62
CA HIS A 137 10.00 -2.69 -5.20
C HIS A 137 9.73 -4.09 -4.63
N LEU A 138 8.63 -4.72 -5.05
CA LEU A 138 8.34 -6.10 -4.66
C LEU A 138 9.39 -7.07 -5.21
N LEU A 139 9.77 -6.89 -6.48
CA LEU A 139 10.78 -7.72 -7.13
C LEU A 139 12.15 -7.49 -6.50
N SER A 140 12.52 -6.25 -6.15
CA SER A 140 13.81 -5.99 -5.49
C SER A 140 13.94 -6.72 -4.15
N GLU A 141 12.89 -6.69 -3.33
CA GLU A 141 12.87 -7.36 -2.02
C GLU A 141 12.87 -8.89 -2.13
N ILE A 142 12.06 -9.45 -3.05
CA ILE A 142 11.94 -10.91 -3.21
C ILE A 142 13.13 -11.50 -3.94
N CYS A 143 13.47 -10.93 -5.10
CA CYS A 143 14.46 -11.51 -5.99
C CYS A 143 15.89 -11.31 -5.51
N SER A 144 16.14 -10.45 -4.52
CA SER A 144 17.45 -10.35 -3.84
C SER A 144 17.73 -11.51 -2.88
N ARG A 145 16.74 -12.39 -2.64
CA ARG A 145 16.87 -13.52 -1.72
C ARG A 145 17.26 -14.80 -2.45
N ALA A 146 18.06 -15.64 -1.81
CA ALA A 146 18.45 -16.95 -2.36
C ALA A 146 17.25 -17.90 -2.55
N ASP A 147 16.16 -17.73 -1.81
CA ASP A 147 14.94 -18.53 -1.89
C ASP A 147 13.86 -17.91 -2.80
N ALA A 148 14.19 -16.87 -3.59
CA ALA A 148 13.26 -16.05 -4.38
C ALA A 148 12.10 -16.77 -5.10
N PRO A 149 12.28 -17.96 -5.74
CA PRO A 149 11.17 -18.65 -6.39
C PRO A 149 9.98 -18.95 -5.46
N LEU A 150 10.26 -19.28 -4.19
CA LEU A 150 9.23 -19.68 -3.22
C LEU A 150 8.31 -18.52 -2.79
N PRO A 151 8.79 -17.40 -2.23
CA PRO A 151 7.95 -16.26 -1.88
C PRO A 151 7.29 -15.64 -3.13
N LEU A 152 7.98 -15.62 -4.28
CA LEU A 152 7.38 -15.12 -5.52
C LEU A 152 6.18 -15.97 -5.96
N ALA A 153 6.28 -17.30 -5.90
CA ALA A 153 5.17 -18.20 -6.22
C ALA A 153 3.98 -18.09 -5.24
N ARG A 154 4.21 -17.61 -4.01
CA ARG A 154 3.15 -17.37 -3.01
C ARG A 154 2.47 -16.03 -3.17
N ILE A 155 3.22 -14.99 -3.53
CA ILE A 155 2.70 -13.63 -3.62
C ILE A 155 1.90 -13.39 -4.89
N THR A 156 2.28 -14.00 -6.02
CA THR A 156 1.62 -13.76 -7.31
C THR A 156 0.13 -14.16 -7.30
N PRO A 157 -0.31 -15.31 -6.73
CA PRO A 157 -1.74 -15.62 -6.64
C PRO A 157 -2.51 -14.66 -5.72
N LEU A 158 -1.88 -14.18 -4.64
CA LEU A 158 -2.47 -13.20 -3.73
C LEU A 158 -2.72 -11.89 -4.48
N LEU A 159 -1.70 -11.37 -5.16
CA LEU A 159 -1.81 -10.14 -5.94
C LEU A 159 -2.86 -10.27 -7.04
N THR A 160 -2.86 -11.38 -7.79
CA THR A 160 -3.89 -11.69 -8.77
C THR A 160 -5.30 -11.61 -8.16
N GLY A 161 -5.47 -12.08 -6.92
CA GLY A 161 -6.76 -12.06 -6.22
C GLY A 161 -7.24 -10.66 -5.83
N ILE A 162 -6.33 -9.72 -5.62
CA ILE A 162 -6.65 -8.35 -5.18
C ILE A 162 -6.50 -7.29 -6.27
N VAL A 163 -5.95 -7.64 -7.44
CA VAL A 163 -5.54 -6.69 -8.48
C VAL A 163 -6.66 -5.78 -9.01
N THR A 164 -7.91 -6.23 -8.95
CA THR A 164 -9.08 -5.45 -9.40
C THR A 164 -9.53 -4.43 -8.36
N ARG A 165 -8.97 -4.45 -7.14
CA ARG A 165 -9.25 -3.51 -6.04
C ARG A 165 -8.08 -2.56 -5.87
N THR A 166 -8.10 -1.46 -6.61
CA THR A 166 -7.04 -0.44 -6.61
C THR A 166 -6.65 0.03 -5.21
N THR A 167 -7.61 0.17 -4.28
CA THR A 167 -7.33 0.60 -2.89
C THR A 167 -6.42 -0.35 -2.12
N TYR A 168 -6.46 -1.65 -2.41
CA TYR A 168 -5.54 -2.61 -1.78
C TYR A 168 -4.14 -2.52 -2.38
N LEU A 169 -4.03 -2.28 -3.68
CA LEU A 169 -2.75 -2.03 -4.33
C LEU A 169 -2.12 -0.72 -3.84
N GLU A 170 -2.92 0.33 -3.68
CA GLU A 170 -2.48 1.62 -3.14
C GLU A 170 -1.95 1.45 -1.72
N LEU A 171 -2.63 0.67 -0.87
CA LEU A 171 -2.14 0.36 0.47
C LEU A 171 -0.78 -0.37 0.44
N LEU A 172 -0.57 -1.32 -0.47
CA LEU A 172 0.74 -1.98 -0.60
C LEU A 172 1.83 -1.05 -1.13
N SER A 173 1.47 -0.12 -2.02
CA SER A 173 2.41 0.85 -2.62
C SER A 173 2.76 2.01 -1.68
N GLU A 174 1.81 2.47 -0.87
CA GLU A 174 2.00 3.58 0.08
C GLU A 174 2.70 3.13 1.35
N PHE A 175 2.68 1.83 1.67
CA PHE A 175 3.23 1.29 2.92
C PHE A 175 4.21 0.12 2.66
N PRO A 176 5.50 0.40 2.41
CA PRO A 176 6.52 -0.63 2.16
C PRO A 176 6.64 -1.68 3.27
N GLY A 177 6.39 -1.29 4.54
CA GLY A 177 6.37 -2.24 5.67
C GLY A 177 5.30 -3.32 5.55
N ALA A 178 4.13 -2.99 4.99
CA ALA A 178 3.08 -3.97 4.72
C ALA A 178 3.52 -4.97 3.64
N LEU A 179 4.21 -4.50 2.60
CA LEU A 179 4.79 -5.34 1.57
C LEU A 179 5.84 -6.30 2.14
N LYS A 180 6.80 -5.80 2.95
CA LYS A 180 7.80 -6.63 3.64
C LYS A 180 7.16 -7.68 4.55
N HIS A 181 6.14 -7.30 5.31
CA HIS A 181 5.42 -8.25 6.16
C HIS A 181 4.72 -9.33 5.32
N LEU A 182 4.12 -8.94 4.20
CA LEU A 182 3.46 -9.88 3.29
C LEU A 182 4.44 -10.86 2.64
N ILE A 183 5.68 -10.43 2.36
CA ILE A 183 6.75 -11.30 1.83
C ILE A 183 7.27 -12.30 2.88
N THR A 184 7.23 -11.95 4.17
CA THR A 184 7.79 -12.77 5.25
C THR A 184 6.84 -13.84 5.82
N LEU A 185 5.54 -13.77 5.51
CA LEU A 185 4.52 -14.74 5.91
C LEU A 185 4.56 -16.07 5.11
#